data_AF-A0A3S0I8Z2-F1
#
_entry.id   AF-A0A3S0I8Z2-F1
#
_cell.length_a   1.000
_cell.length_b   1.000
_cell.length_c   1.000
_cell.angle_alpha   90.00
_cell.angle_beta   90.00
_cell.angle_gamma   90.00
#
_symmetry.space_group_name_H-M   'P 1'
#
loop_
_entity.id
_entity.type
_entity.pdbx_description
1 polymer ?
#
loop_
_entity_poly.entity_id
_entity_poly.type
_entity_poly.pdbx_seq_one_letter_code
_entity_poly.pdbx_strand_id
1 'polypeptide(L)'
;MTGAIASGGACCCRNTCPRCANGAWCASATPISAISRAAWEGYTVAPGGWSGRHRNTAISSCCTRSPKRRDSAAWTLTSSKRRMAPCWSTSCRPSLAPASASTSCAWMAGPAAWYATAPMGGASRLVTMPVTPVPMNVCATPWSDTVMKELIRDLASRGVVGVGLSALGRRLRRDEGTMILYGHRFRDDDEGYLQGLNPAWFEAQLAYLTRHYEIIPLSTLVGCLEQGRAVPARSVVLTIDDGFRDNLEHAFPLLERYRVPATIFVVTRSLTTGELPWSERLGVLFQRTRVPAITHPLLGGRPWPLTRPVQRRAACQRVKAGIVTRGREDRDAVIETLAERLGIEPPSDRMLNWDDARLLQANGIEIGGHGYSHALLGRVSLAEARREIARCRADLEHFLGLQAASFCLPGGSYTDAVVEEVRKRGFRSCFRPDYHKRYNHSANADPFTLARWGLPNAPGHHLEAELDGPFHGMRRWLHRLSLSPRPL
;
A
#
# COMPACT_ATOMS: atom_id res chain seq x y z
N MET A 1 -10.95 55.04 25.62
CA MET A 1 -10.95 55.03 27.09
C MET A 1 -11.27 53.63 27.55
N THR A 2 -10.45 53.16 28.49
CA THR A 2 -10.37 51.86 29.14
C THR A 2 -11.67 51.35 29.75
N GLY A 3 -11.85 50.03 29.79
CA GLY A 3 -12.90 49.40 30.59
C GLY A 3 -12.95 47.89 30.44
N ALA A 4 -12.09 47.20 31.19
CA ALA A 4 -12.22 45.78 31.48
C ALA A 4 -13.06 45.56 32.76
N ILE A 5 -13.41 44.29 33.00
CA ILE A 5 -13.73 43.65 34.30
C ILE A 5 -15.22 43.39 34.61
N ALA A 6 -15.58 42.13 34.31
CA ALA A 6 -16.06 41.07 35.21
C ALA A 6 -17.50 40.94 35.75
N SER A 7 -17.95 39.68 35.65
CA SER A 7 -18.53 38.82 36.70
C SER A 7 -20.02 38.89 37.05
N GLY A 8 -20.58 37.67 37.23
CA GLY A 8 -21.91 37.37 37.80
C GLY A 8 -22.95 37.08 36.71
N GLY A 9 -23.44 35.86 36.46
CA GLY A 9 -23.70 34.74 37.34
C GLY A 9 -25.20 34.66 37.63
N ALA A 10 -25.97 33.89 36.87
CA ALA A 10 -27.19 33.21 37.34
C ALA A 10 -27.75 32.27 36.27
N CYS A 11 -27.97 31.04 36.71
CA CYS A 11 -28.54 29.91 36.01
C CYS A 11 -30.08 30.00 36.00
N CYS A 12 -30.73 29.56 34.93
CA CYS A 12 -32.14 29.15 34.95
C CYS A 12 -32.35 27.99 33.97
N CYS A 13 -32.41 26.78 34.51
CA CYS A 13 -32.90 25.59 33.81
C CYS A 13 -34.42 25.66 33.63
N ARG A 14 -34.93 25.23 32.47
CA ARG A 14 -36.21 24.51 32.38
C ARG A 14 -36.04 23.26 31.51
N ASN A 15 -36.34 22.13 32.13
CA ASN A 15 -36.46 20.80 31.56
C ASN A 15 -37.67 20.68 30.63
N THR A 16 -37.58 19.82 29.61
CA THR A 16 -38.56 18.73 29.36
C THR A 16 -38.02 17.74 28.32
N CYS A 17 -37.60 16.54 28.74
CA CYS A 17 -37.84 15.28 28.01
C CYS A 17 -37.72 14.08 28.99
N PRO A 18 -38.67 13.12 29.02
CA PRO A 18 -38.77 12.15 30.11
C PRO A 18 -38.21 10.74 29.79
N ARG A 19 -37.78 10.08 30.88
CA ARG A 19 -37.58 8.64 31.13
C ARG A 19 -36.31 7.94 30.58
N CYS A 20 -35.28 7.96 31.44
CA CYS A 20 -34.55 6.74 31.80
C CYS A 20 -34.66 6.57 33.33
N ALA A 21 -35.37 5.53 33.76
CA ALA A 21 -35.44 5.11 35.15
C ALA A 21 -34.45 3.95 35.34
N ASN A 22 -33.37 4.23 36.08
CA ASN A 22 -32.72 3.38 37.09
C ASN A 22 -31.30 3.91 37.32
N GLY A 23 -31.15 4.76 38.34
CA GLY A 23 -29.84 5.14 38.92
C GLY A 23 -29.20 3.95 39.65
N ALA A 24 -27.96 3.97 40.08
CA ALA A 24 -26.91 4.99 40.18
C ALA A 24 -25.56 4.24 39.99
N TRP A 25 -24.44 4.84 39.60
CA TRP A 25 -23.57 5.71 40.41
C TRP A 25 -22.73 6.63 39.49
N CYS A 26 -22.71 7.93 39.79
CA CYS A 26 -21.72 8.94 39.37
C CYS A 26 -20.54 8.91 40.37
N ALA A 27 -19.31 9.37 40.14
CA ALA A 27 -18.60 10.00 39.03
C ALA A 27 -17.10 10.03 39.40
N SER A 28 -16.20 10.01 38.40
CA SER A 28 -15.03 10.90 38.34
C SER A 28 -14.32 10.70 37.00
N ALA A 29 -14.55 11.64 36.08
CA ALA A 29 -13.79 11.77 34.85
C ALA A 29 -12.50 12.57 35.15
N THR A 30 -11.36 12.00 34.79
CA THR A 30 -10.06 12.70 34.79
C THR A 30 -9.64 12.91 33.33
N PRO A 31 -9.27 14.13 32.90
CA PRO A 31 -8.74 14.35 31.56
C PRO A 31 -7.29 13.85 31.48
N ILE A 32 -7.00 13.01 30.48
CA ILE A 32 -5.63 12.55 30.18
C ILE A 32 -4.91 13.68 29.45
N SER A 33 -4.32 14.59 30.22
CA SER A 33 -3.33 15.55 29.75
C SER A 33 -2.25 15.71 30.81
N ALA A 34 -1.47 14.66 31.08
CA ALA A 34 -0.15 14.72 31.73
C ALA A 34 0.36 13.29 31.97
N ILE A 35 1.19 12.77 31.07
CA ILE A 35 2.23 11.81 31.49
C ILE A 35 3.56 12.41 31.05
N SER A 36 4.18 13.06 32.03
CA SER A 36 5.53 13.58 32.02
C SER A 36 6.57 12.47 31.91
N ARG A 37 7.68 12.81 31.26
CA ARG A 37 8.99 12.17 31.44
C ARG A 37 9.31 12.03 32.93
N ALA A 38 9.39 10.79 33.41
CA ALA A 38 10.28 10.30 34.47
C ALA A 38 9.67 9.02 35.04
N ALA A 39 10.30 7.87 34.80
CA ALA A 39 10.36 6.70 35.70
C ALA A 39 10.79 5.44 34.93
N TRP A 40 12.04 5.37 34.45
CA TRP A 40 12.70 4.08 34.18
C TRP A 40 14.19 4.21 34.52
N GLU A 41 14.47 4.39 35.81
CA GLU A 41 15.75 4.07 36.43
C GLU A 41 15.53 2.86 37.32
N GLY A 42 16.34 1.81 37.15
CA GLY A 42 16.33 0.68 38.09
C GLY A 42 16.75 -0.66 37.52
N TYR A 43 17.89 -0.77 36.84
CA TYR A 43 18.72 -1.99 36.91
C TYR A 43 20.19 -1.62 36.76
N THR A 44 20.86 -1.49 37.91
CA THR A 44 22.31 -1.43 38.06
C THR A 44 22.88 -2.85 38.19
N VAL A 45 23.79 -3.24 37.30
CA VAL A 45 24.95 -4.09 37.62
C VAL A 45 26.19 -3.49 36.91
N ALA A 46 27.30 -3.52 37.63
CA ALA A 46 28.49 -2.66 37.65
C ALA A 46 29.44 -2.64 36.40
N PRO A 47 30.44 -1.73 36.36
CA PRO A 47 31.11 -1.24 35.15
C PRO A 47 32.54 -1.79 34.93
N GLY A 48 32.95 -1.82 33.66
CA GLY A 48 34.35 -1.87 33.22
C GLY A 48 34.63 -0.65 32.35
N GLY A 49 35.41 0.30 32.87
CA GLY A 49 35.65 1.59 32.23
C GLY A 49 36.50 1.52 30.97
N TRP A 50 36.47 2.60 30.19
CA TRP A 50 37.67 3.17 29.57
C TRP A 50 37.41 4.64 29.21
N SER A 51 38.41 5.44 29.52
CA SER A 51 38.40 6.90 29.61
C SER A 51 38.68 7.61 28.29
N GLY A 52 38.07 8.78 28.13
CA GLY A 52 38.76 9.98 27.65
C GLY A 52 38.58 10.36 26.18
N ARG A 53 37.85 11.43 25.89
CA ARG A 53 38.36 12.83 25.94
C ARG A 53 37.30 13.78 25.42
N HIS A 54 36.99 14.78 26.24
CA HIS A 54 36.37 16.03 25.84
C HIS A 54 37.27 16.83 24.88
N ARG A 55 36.67 17.48 23.88
CA ARG A 55 36.96 18.89 23.56
C ARG A 55 35.65 19.60 23.22
N ASN A 56 35.28 20.52 24.10
CA ASN A 56 34.43 21.66 23.81
C ASN A 56 35.22 22.66 22.96
N THR A 57 34.56 23.24 21.97
CA THR A 57 34.63 24.69 21.71
C THR A 57 33.37 25.12 20.96
N ALA A 58 32.52 25.87 21.66
CA ALA A 58 31.57 26.78 21.04
C ALA A 58 32.31 28.05 20.61
N ILE A 59 31.86 28.70 19.52
CA ILE A 59 31.75 30.17 19.40
C ILE A 59 30.79 30.50 18.24
N SER A 60 29.89 31.42 18.56
CA SER A 60 28.98 32.30 17.79
C SER A 60 29.64 32.95 16.54
N SER A 61 29.02 33.64 15.58
CA SER A 61 27.68 34.12 15.22
C SER A 61 27.85 34.96 13.93
N CYS A 62 26.77 35.12 13.16
CA CYS A 62 26.38 36.28 12.35
C CYS A 62 27.18 36.78 11.10
N CYS A 63 26.41 36.83 10.01
CA CYS A 63 26.19 37.95 9.08
C CYS A 63 27.15 38.27 7.90
N THR A 64 26.54 38.15 6.71
CA THR A 64 26.54 39.09 5.56
C THR A 64 27.81 39.35 4.75
N ARG A 65 27.85 38.86 3.50
CA ARG A 65 27.79 39.63 2.22
C ARG A 65 28.36 38.81 1.06
N SER A 66 27.54 38.62 0.02
CA SER A 66 28.01 38.55 -1.39
C SER A 66 28.31 39.99 -1.85
N PRO A 67 29.25 40.27 -2.80
CA PRO A 67 29.04 39.93 -4.22
C PRO A 67 30.32 39.70 -5.07
N LYS A 68 30.20 39.01 -6.20
CA LYS A 68 30.51 39.51 -7.57
C LYS A 68 30.79 38.40 -8.59
N ARG A 69 30.17 38.62 -9.76
CA ARG A 69 30.38 38.05 -11.10
C ARG A 69 31.84 37.85 -11.50
N ARG A 70 32.09 36.84 -12.34
CA ARG A 70 32.95 36.92 -13.52
C ARG A 70 32.38 36.07 -14.66
N ASP A 71 32.14 36.73 -15.78
CA ASP A 71 31.92 36.15 -17.11
C ASP A 71 33.24 35.61 -17.68
N SER A 72 33.18 34.52 -18.46
CA SER A 72 33.93 34.42 -19.73
C SER A 72 33.60 33.13 -20.51
N ALA A 73 32.92 33.34 -21.63
CA ALA A 73 33.16 32.88 -23.00
C ALA A 73 33.32 31.38 -23.36
N ALA A 74 32.56 31.06 -24.42
CA ALA A 74 32.46 29.85 -25.22
C ALA A 74 33.75 29.46 -25.97
N TRP A 75 33.87 28.16 -26.25
CA TRP A 75 34.52 27.63 -27.46
C TRP A 75 33.67 26.47 -28.02
N THR A 76 33.18 26.66 -29.23
CA THR A 76 32.59 25.66 -30.12
C THR A 76 33.67 24.82 -30.78
N LEU A 77 33.48 23.50 -30.89
CA LEU A 77 34.12 22.66 -31.90
C LEU A 77 33.16 21.58 -32.36
N THR A 78 32.72 21.74 -33.60
CA THR A 78 32.03 20.77 -34.44
C THR A 78 32.97 19.64 -34.85
N SER A 79 32.52 18.39 -34.81
CA SER A 79 32.94 17.40 -35.81
C SER A 79 31.84 16.35 -36.03
N SER A 80 31.43 16.29 -37.29
CA SER A 80 30.63 15.23 -37.89
C SER A 80 31.55 14.05 -38.25
N LYS A 81 31.04 12.81 -38.17
CA LYS A 81 31.21 11.80 -39.24
C LYS A 81 30.44 10.51 -38.96
N ARG A 82 30.05 9.92 -40.09
CA ARG A 82 29.07 8.86 -40.35
C ARG A 82 29.55 7.45 -40.00
N ARG A 83 28.55 6.57 -39.91
CA ARG A 83 28.59 5.10 -39.98
C ARG A 83 29.41 4.56 -41.15
N MET A 84 30.07 3.42 -40.94
CA MET A 84 30.27 2.36 -41.93
C MET A 84 30.31 0.99 -41.24
N ALA A 85 29.61 0.02 -41.84
CA ALA A 85 29.63 -1.40 -41.52
C ALA A 85 30.84 -2.10 -42.17
N PRO A 86 31.09 -3.37 -41.84
CA PRO A 86 31.33 -4.33 -42.90
C PRO A 86 30.50 -5.62 -42.75
N CYS A 87 30.09 -6.10 -43.93
CA CYS A 87 29.49 -7.39 -44.22
C CYS A 87 30.62 -8.28 -44.79
N TRP A 88 30.81 -9.50 -44.28
CA TRP A 88 31.55 -10.57 -44.98
C TRP A 88 30.78 -11.87 -44.85
N SER A 89 30.73 -12.58 -45.98
CA SER A 89 29.89 -13.71 -46.30
C SER A 89 30.62 -15.05 -46.20
N THR A 90 29.82 -16.12 -46.07
CA THR A 90 29.97 -17.49 -46.62
C THR A 90 31.10 -18.42 -46.15
N SER A 91 30.72 -19.55 -45.53
CA SER A 91 30.87 -20.90 -46.15
C SER A 91 30.24 -22.01 -45.27
N CYS A 92 29.88 -23.12 -45.92
CA CYS A 92 28.97 -24.19 -45.48
C CYS A 92 29.70 -25.47 -44.97
N ARG A 93 29.09 -26.12 -43.95
CA ARG A 93 28.91 -27.59 -43.67
C ARG A 93 30.15 -28.50 -43.46
N PRO A 94 30.03 -29.73 -42.86
CA PRO A 94 28.82 -30.50 -42.51
C PRO A 94 28.72 -31.06 -41.06
N SER A 95 27.54 -31.63 -40.84
CA SER A 95 26.99 -32.43 -39.74
C SER A 95 27.87 -33.51 -39.09
N LEU A 96 27.68 -33.74 -37.79
CA LEU A 96 27.64 -35.05 -37.13
C LEU A 96 26.78 -34.94 -35.84
N ALA A 97 25.71 -35.73 -35.76
CA ALA A 97 24.96 -36.01 -34.54
C ALA A 97 25.65 -37.15 -33.75
N PRO A 98 25.38 -37.32 -32.43
CA PRO A 98 24.24 -38.17 -32.07
C PRO A 98 23.39 -37.71 -30.85
N ALA A 99 22.19 -38.30 -30.82
CA ALA A 99 21.25 -38.62 -29.74
C ALA A 99 21.78 -38.57 -28.28
N SER A 100 21.00 -38.39 -27.21
CA SER A 100 19.57 -38.18 -26.94
C SER A 100 19.44 -38.07 -25.41
N ALA A 101 18.59 -37.18 -24.89
CA ALA A 101 17.80 -37.39 -23.66
C ALA A 101 16.92 -36.15 -23.45
N SER A 102 15.67 -36.25 -23.90
CA SER A 102 14.63 -35.26 -23.74
C SER A 102 14.00 -35.36 -22.35
N THR A 103 13.91 -34.23 -21.64
CA THR A 103 12.90 -34.03 -20.60
C THR A 103 12.44 -32.59 -20.68
N SER A 104 11.51 -32.33 -21.60
CA SER A 104 10.95 -30.99 -21.80
C SER A 104 9.53 -30.95 -21.21
N CYS A 105 9.40 -30.29 -20.06
CA CYS A 105 8.11 -29.88 -19.51
C CYS A 105 7.54 -28.74 -20.37
N ALA A 106 6.48 -29.02 -21.11
CA ALA A 106 5.75 -28.04 -21.89
C ALA A 106 4.93 -27.11 -20.97
N TRP A 107 5.23 -25.81 -21.00
CA TRP A 107 4.36 -24.75 -20.49
C TRP A 107 3.53 -24.21 -21.66
N MET A 108 2.20 -24.35 -21.57
CA MET A 108 1.26 -23.75 -22.52
C MET A 108 1.10 -22.25 -22.24
N ALA A 109 1.47 -21.44 -23.24
CA ALA A 109 1.15 -20.03 -23.34
C ALA A 109 -0.30 -19.84 -23.85
N GLY A 110 -1.09 -19.03 -23.16
CA GLY A 110 -2.41 -18.58 -23.63
C GLY A 110 -2.30 -17.43 -24.64
N PRO A 111 -3.22 -17.31 -25.63
CA PRO A 111 -3.05 -16.38 -26.74
C PRO A 111 -3.54 -14.96 -26.43
N ALA A 112 -2.78 -13.99 -26.94
CA ALA A 112 -3.16 -12.60 -27.12
C ALA A 112 -4.22 -12.48 -28.22
N ALA A 113 -5.29 -11.72 -27.97
CA ALA A 113 -6.32 -11.41 -28.95
C ALA A 113 -6.24 -9.95 -29.38
N TRP A 114 -6.42 -9.77 -30.68
CA TRP A 114 -6.16 -8.61 -31.51
C TRP A 114 -7.27 -7.55 -31.44
N TYR A 115 -6.92 -6.30 -31.72
CA TYR A 115 -7.86 -5.23 -32.06
C TYR A 115 -8.20 -5.27 -33.55
N ALA A 116 -9.49 -5.25 -33.89
CA ALA A 116 -10.00 -4.74 -35.15
C ALA A 116 -11.45 -4.25 -34.97
N THR A 117 -11.74 -3.06 -35.50
CA THR A 117 -13.03 -2.36 -35.43
C THR A 117 -13.91 -2.60 -36.66
N ALA A 118 -15.23 -2.46 -36.46
CA ALA A 118 -16.33 -2.07 -37.39
C ALA A 118 -17.30 -3.20 -37.87
N PRO A 119 -18.50 -2.88 -38.43
CA PRO A 119 -19.71 -2.53 -37.67
C PRO A 119 -20.99 -3.33 -38.06
N MET A 120 -22.04 -3.16 -37.23
CA MET A 120 -23.51 -3.28 -37.44
C MET A 120 -24.09 -4.22 -38.52
N GLY A 121 -24.93 -5.17 -38.08
CA GLY A 121 -26.00 -5.75 -38.90
C GLY A 121 -26.57 -7.10 -38.42
N GLY A 122 -27.81 -7.09 -37.92
CA GLY A 122 -28.83 -8.09 -38.26
C GLY A 122 -28.88 -9.46 -37.55
N ALA A 123 -30.02 -9.67 -36.90
CA ALA A 123 -30.75 -10.94 -36.73
C ALA A 123 -30.33 -11.95 -35.64
N SER A 124 -31.32 -12.20 -34.79
CA SER A 124 -31.40 -13.09 -33.65
C SER A 124 -31.23 -14.57 -34.01
N ARG A 125 -30.31 -15.26 -33.32
CA ARG A 125 -30.37 -16.72 -33.10
C ARG A 125 -29.98 -17.03 -31.66
N LEU A 126 -30.92 -17.63 -30.93
CA LEU A 126 -30.67 -18.29 -29.64
C LEU A 126 -29.67 -19.42 -29.86
N VAL A 127 -28.42 -19.20 -29.43
CA VAL A 127 -27.40 -20.24 -29.32
C VAL A 127 -27.25 -20.55 -27.83
N THR A 128 -27.79 -21.70 -27.41
CA THR A 128 -27.45 -22.33 -26.15
C THR A 128 -25.96 -22.69 -26.17
N MET A 129 -25.14 -21.92 -25.46
CA MET A 129 -23.73 -22.22 -25.26
C MET A 129 -23.60 -23.39 -24.27
N PRO A 130 -22.87 -24.47 -24.61
CA PRO A 130 -22.51 -25.46 -23.60
C PRO A 130 -21.53 -24.82 -22.62
N VAL A 131 -21.89 -24.85 -21.33
CA VAL A 131 -20.98 -24.49 -20.24
C VAL A 131 -19.86 -25.53 -20.24
N THR A 132 -18.71 -25.18 -20.81
CA THR A 132 -17.50 -25.97 -20.66
C THR A 132 -17.05 -25.89 -19.19
N PRO A 133 -16.82 -27.03 -18.51
CA PRO A 133 -16.29 -27.00 -17.16
C PRO A 133 -14.87 -26.41 -17.21
N VAL A 134 -14.67 -25.28 -16.52
CA VAL A 134 -13.34 -24.74 -16.25
C VAL A 134 -12.55 -25.81 -15.50
N PRO A 135 -11.36 -26.23 -15.97
CA PRO A 135 -10.59 -27.23 -15.26
C PRO A 135 -10.18 -26.68 -13.90
N MET A 136 -10.61 -27.36 -12.83
CA MET A 136 -10.12 -27.16 -11.47
C MET A 136 -8.66 -27.62 -11.38
N ASN A 137 -7.73 -26.80 -11.87
CA ASN A 137 -6.32 -26.93 -11.50
C ASN A 137 -6.03 -25.99 -10.33
N VAL A 138 -6.57 -26.34 -9.16
CA VAL A 138 -5.97 -25.93 -7.89
C VAL A 138 -4.87 -26.94 -7.61
N CYS A 139 -3.74 -26.81 -8.31
CA CYS A 139 -2.50 -27.42 -7.84
C CYS A 139 -2.14 -26.70 -6.54
N ALA A 140 -2.54 -27.29 -5.41
CA ALA A 140 -1.93 -27.00 -4.13
C ALA A 140 -0.43 -27.25 -4.30
N THR A 141 0.37 -26.18 -4.38
CA THR A 141 1.83 -26.33 -4.27
C THR A 141 2.10 -27.06 -2.96
N PRO A 142 2.92 -28.13 -2.97
CA PRO A 142 3.30 -28.82 -1.75
C PRO A 142 3.82 -27.81 -0.73
N TRP A 143 3.36 -27.93 0.51
CA TRP A 143 3.74 -27.05 1.61
C TRP A 143 5.29 -26.95 1.75
N SER A 144 6.01 -28.01 1.37
CA SER A 144 7.47 -28.08 1.29
C SER A 144 8.10 -27.07 0.32
N ASP A 145 7.48 -26.81 -0.84
CA ASP A 145 8.04 -25.92 -1.85
C ASP A 145 8.00 -24.45 -1.41
N THR A 146 6.98 -24.09 -0.63
CA THR A 146 6.84 -22.73 -0.08
C THR A 146 7.85 -22.52 1.04
N VAL A 147 7.96 -23.47 1.96
CA VAL A 147 8.96 -23.42 3.05
C VAL A 147 10.38 -23.39 2.50
N MET A 148 10.68 -24.21 1.49
CA MET A 148 12.00 -24.23 0.84
C MET A 148 12.31 -22.89 0.15
N LYS A 149 11.34 -22.30 -0.56
CA LYS A 149 11.53 -20.99 -1.21
C LYS A 149 11.80 -19.88 -0.19
N GLU A 150 11.07 -19.85 0.92
CA GLU A 150 11.29 -18.86 1.97
C GLU A 150 12.65 -19.05 2.67
N LEU A 151 13.08 -20.30 2.89
CA LEU A 151 14.41 -20.60 3.42
C LEU A 151 15.53 -20.13 2.47
N ILE A 152 15.42 -20.44 1.17
CA ILE A 152 16.39 -19.99 0.16
C ILE A 152 16.44 -18.46 0.11
N ARG A 153 15.27 -17.81 0.13
CA ARG A 153 15.17 -16.34 0.14
C ARG A 153 15.80 -15.75 1.40
N ASP A 154 15.59 -16.36 2.56
CA ASP A 154 16.19 -15.92 3.82
C ASP A 154 17.72 -16.01 3.79
N LEU A 155 18.26 -17.17 3.40
CA LEU A 155 19.70 -17.40 3.29
C LEU A 155 20.35 -16.47 2.27
N ALA A 156 19.74 -16.30 1.09
CA ALA A 156 20.22 -15.38 0.07
C ALA A 156 20.23 -13.92 0.58
N SER A 157 19.18 -13.50 1.28
CA SER A 157 19.08 -12.15 1.85
C SER A 157 20.15 -11.93 2.93
N ARG A 158 20.34 -12.88 3.84
CA ARG A 158 21.41 -12.83 4.85
C ARG A 158 22.79 -12.77 4.21
N GLY A 159 23.02 -13.57 3.16
CA GLY A 159 24.27 -13.55 2.41
C GLY A 159 24.55 -12.17 1.83
N VAL A 160 23.61 -11.60 1.07
CA VAL A 160 23.73 -10.27 0.45
C VAL A 160 24.04 -9.18 1.49
N VAL A 161 23.33 -9.20 2.62
CA VAL A 161 23.55 -8.23 3.71
C VAL A 161 24.91 -8.46 4.38
N GLY A 162 25.23 -9.71 4.72
CA GLY A 162 26.44 -10.09 5.44
C GLY A 162 27.73 -9.80 4.68
N VAL A 163 27.75 -9.96 3.36
CA VAL A 163 28.91 -9.60 2.52
C VAL A 163 28.94 -8.12 2.09
N GLY A 164 27.97 -7.31 2.54
CA GLY A 164 27.97 -5.86 2.30
C GLY A 164 27.58 -5.43 0.88
N LEU A 165 27.01 -6.32 0.06
CA LEU A 165 26.53 -5.98 -1.29
C LEU A 165 25.46 -4.88 -1.26
N SER A 166 24.68 -4.82 -0.18
CA SER A 166 23.72 -3.74 0.05
C SER A 166 24.41 -2.37 0.13
N ALA A 167 25.59 -2.27 0.73
CA ALA A 167 26.33 -1.01 0.81
C ALA A 167 26.80 -0.51 -0.56
N LEU A 168 27.17 -1.41 -1.47
CA LEU A 168 27.49 -1.07 -2.85
C LEU A 168 26.23 -0.61 -3.60
N GLY A 169 25.14 -1.37 -3.50
CA GLY A 169 23.87 -1.01 -4.10
C GLY A 169 23.34 0.35 -3.63
N ARG A 170 23.61 0.73 -2.38
CA ARG A 170 23.29 2.06 -1.85
C ARG A 170 24.01 3.19 -2.58
N ARG A 171 25.29 3.00 -2.88
CA ARG A 171 26.12 3.99 -3.59
C ARG A 171 25.68 4.14 -5.04
N LEU A 172 25.37 3.03 -5.71
CA LEU A 172 25.00 3.02 -7.13
C LEU A 172 23.61 3.60 -7.40
N ARG A 173 22.70 3.59 -6.41
CA ARG A 173 21.29 3.97 -6.58
C ARG A 173 20.90 5.24 -5.82
N ARG A 174 21.86 6.15 -5.64
CA ARG A 174 21.66 7.35 -4.83
C ARG A 174 20.57 8.27 -5.40
N ASP A 175 20.54 8.39 -6.73
CA ASP A 175 19.72 9.39 -7.44
C ASP A 175 18.61 8.73 -8.28
N GLU A 176 18.18 7.51 -7.92
CA GLU A 176 17.10 6.80 -8.60
C GLU A 176 15.70 7.36 -8.28
N GLY A 177 15.57 8.49 -7.57
CA GLY A 177 14.27 9.09 -7.23
C GLY A 177 13.67 8.58 -5.91
N THR A 178 12.39 8.85 -5.67
CA THR A 178 11.72 8.52 -4.41
C THR A 178 10.95 7.20 -4.49
N MET A 179 11.18 6.31 -3.54
CA MET A 179 10.35 5.10 -3.37
C MET A 179 9.15 5.42 -2.49
N ILE A 180 8.00 4.82 -2.80
CA ILE A 180 6.82 4.88 -1.94
C ILE A 180 6.54 3.47 -1.44
N LEU A 181 6.64 3.26 -0.13
CA LEU A 181 6.38 1.99 0.53
C LEU A 181 4.95 1.96 1.05
N TYR A 182 4.28 0.82 1.01
CA TYR A 182 2.93 0.69 1.56
C TYR A 182 2.74 -0.54 2.47
N GLY A 183 2.01 -0.36 3.57
CA GLY A 183 1.50 -1.41 4.46
C GLY A 183 -0.03 -1.36 4.54
N HIS A 184 -0.65 -2.26 5.31
CA HIS A 184 -2.11 -2.26 5.54
C HIS A 184 -2.42 -2.47 7.03
N ARG A 185 -1.99 -3.62 7.59
CA ARG A 185 -2.17 -4.01 8.99
C ARG A 185 -0.84 -4.24 9.68
N PHE A 186 -0.78 -3.99 10.98
CA PHE A 186 0.42 -4.11 11.80
C PHE A 186 0.18 -4.99 13.02
N ARG A 187 -0.01 -6.29 12.80
CA ARG A 187 -0.25 -7.28 13.85
C ARG A 187 0.38 -8.60 13.44
N ASP A 188 0.90 -9.36 14.41
CA ASP A 188 1.46 -10.70 14.16
C ASP A 188 0.35 -11.75 14.12
N ASP A 189 -0.61 -11.56 13.22
CA ASP A 189 -1.75 -12.46 13.02
C ASP A 189 -2.10 -12.67 11.55
N ASP A 190 -2.64 -13.86 11.26
CA ASP A 190 -3.38 -14.14 10.03
C ASP A 190 -4.85 -14.38 10.41
N GLU A 191 -5.69 -13.36 10.24
CA GLU A 191 -7.13 -13.54 10.45
C GLU A 191 -7.80 -14.30 9.27
N GLY A 192 -7.01 -14.77 8.30
CA GLY A 192 -7.41 -15.60 7.16
C GLY A 192 -7.93 -14.81 5.96
N TYR A 193 -7.99 -13.49 6.06
CA TYR A 193 -8.47 -12.60 4.99
C TYR A 193 -7.52 -11.44 4.69
N LEU A 194 -6.75 -10.99 5.68
CA LEU A 194 -5.66 -10.04 5.49
C LEU A 194 -4.58 -10.28 6.55
N GLN A 195 -3.38 -10.64 6.08
CA GLN A 195 -2.20 -10.88 6.92
C GLN A 195 -1.68 -9.55 7.46
N GLY A 196 -1.48 -9.47 8.78
CA GLY A 196 -0.80 -8.33 9.39
C GLY A 196 0.73 -8.40 9.24
N LEU A 197 1.37 -7.24 9.13
CA LEU A 197 2.83 -7.10 9.22
C LEU A 197 3.24 -7.19 10.69
N ASN A 198 4.14 -8.12 11.00
CA ASN A 198 4.67 -8.26 12.36
C ASN A 198 5.32 -6.95 12.85
N PRO A 199 4.88 -6.37 14.00
CA PRO A 199 5.40 -5.10 14.50
C PRO A 199 6.93 -5.09 14.74
N ALA A 200 7.52 -6.20 15.18
CA ALA A 200 8.96 -6.30 15.40
C ALA A 200 9.73 -6.27 14.07
N TRP A 201 9.18 -6.85 13.01
CA TRP A 201 9.75 -6.72 11.68
C TRP A 201 9.60 -5.31 11.13
N PHE A 202 8.47 -4.66 11.36
CA PHE A 202 8.29 -3.26 10.98
C PHE A 202 9.27 -2.33 11.71
N GLU A 203 9.51 -2.52 13.02
CA GLU A 203 10.53 -1.76 13.76
C GLU A 203 11.94 -1.94 13.16
N ALA A 204 12.33 -3.18 12.83
CA ALA A 204 13.61 -3.44 12.18
C ALA A 204 13.70 -2.77 10.79
N GLN A 205 12.59 -2.74 10.04
CA GLN A 205 12.49 -2.05 8.75
C GLN A 205 12.63 -0.53 8.93
N LEU A 206 11.96 0.08 9.91
CA LEU A 206 12.11 1.50 10.22
C LEU A 206 13.55 1.83 10.61
N ALA A 207 14.17 1.05 11.50
CA ALA A 207 15.55 1.25 11.91
C ALA A 207 16.53 1.24 10.72
N TYR A 208 16.30 0.33 9.76
CA TYR A 208 17.07 0.29 8.52
C TYR A 208 16.84 1.54 7.67
N LEU A 209 15.58 1.91 7.42
CA LEU A 209 15.21 3.04 6.58
C LEU A 209 15.76 4.35 7.17
N THR A 210 15.59 4.62 8.46
CA THR A 210 16.09 5.84 9.10
C THR A 210 17.61 5.96 9.10
N ARG A 211 18.33 4.84 8.98
CA ARG A 211 19.80 4.83 8.91
C ARG A 211 20.32 5.12 7.50
N HIS A 212 19.54 4.84 6.46
CA HIS A 212 20.05 4.76 5.08
C HIS A 212 19.24 5.53 4.03
N TYR A 213 18.08 6.06 4.39
CA TYR A 213 17.19 6.81 3.52
C TYR A 213 16.71 8.09 4.20
N GLU A 214 16.37 9.08 3.40
CA GLU A 214 15.66 10.28 3.85
C GLU A 214 14.16 10.01 3.77
N ILE A 215 13.51 9.80 4.91
CA ILE A 215 12.07 9.55 4.92
C ILE A 215 11.35 10.90 4.92
N ILE A 216 10.56 11.16 3.87
CA ILE A 216 9.89 12.44 3.63
C ILE A 216 8.36 12.28 3.67
N PRO A 217 7.62 13.33 4.07
CA PRO A 217 6.17 13.36 3.92
C PRO A 217 5.76 13.18 2.45
N LEU A 218 4.59 12.58 2.21
CA LEU A 218 4.08 12.44 0.84
C LEU A 218 3.81 13.81 0.21
N SER A 219 3.32 14.78 0.99
CA SER A 219 3.12 16.15 0.51
C SER A 219 4.41 16.81 -0.01
N THR A 220 5.57 16.49 0.58
CA THR A 220 6.87 16.94 0.10
C THR A 220 7.20 16.36 -1.27
N LEU A 221 7.02 15.04 -1.45
CA LEU A 221 7.20 14.39 -2.75
C LEU A 221 6.28 15.02 -3.78
N VAL A 222 4.98 15.10 -3.51
CA VAL A 222 3.98 15.66 -4.43
C VAL A 222 4.32 17.11 -4.78
N GLY A 223 4.71 17.93 -3.80
CA GLY A 223 5.13 19.31 -4.05
C GLY A 223 6.40 19.43 -4.92
N CYS A 224 7.36 18.52 -4.79
CA CYS A 224 8.51 18.48 -5.71
C CYS A 224 8.07 18.15 -7.14
N LEU A 225 7.17 17.18 -7.31
CA LEU A 225 6.68 16.76 -8.62
C LEU A 225 5.87 17.85 -9.32
N GLU A 226 4.93 18.46 -8.61
CA GLU A 226 4.10 19.57 -9.11
C GLU A 226 4.95 20.76 -9.60
N GLN A 227 6.08 20.99 -8.96
CA GLN A 227 6.95 22.15 -9.23
C GLN A 227 8.16 21.79 -10.11
N GLY A 228 8.27 20.54 -10.58
CA GLY A 228 9.42 20.07 -11.35
C GLY A 228 10.75 20.14 -10.60
N ARG A 229 10.72 20.19 -9.26
CA ARG A 229 11.93 20.25 -8.41
C ARG A 229 12.50 18.85 -8.20
N ALA A 230 13.82 18.79 -8.03
CA ALA A 230 14.48 17.55 -7.66
C ALA A 230 13.93 17.02 -6.33
N VAL A 231 13.70 15.72 -6.26
CA VAL A 231 13.37 15.03 -5.01
C VAL A 231 14.65 14.80 -4.20
N PRO A 232 14.58 14.74 -2.86
CA PRO A 232 15.76 14.45 -2.06
C PRO A 232 16.38 13.09 -2.42
N ALA A 233 17.71 13.04 -2.43
CA ALA A 233 18.44 11.85 -2.80
C ALA A 233 18.15 10.71 -1.81
N ARG A 234 17.98 9.49 -2.30
CA ARG A 234 17.60 8.32 -1.49
C ARG A 234 16.39 8.60 -0.58
N SER A 235 15.35 9.23 -1.13
CA SER A 235 14.14 9.48 -0.37
C SER A 235 13.17 8.30 -0.39
N VAL A 236 12.44 8.16 0.71
CA VAL A 236 11.35 7.19 0.87
C VAL A 236 10.12 7.91 1.42
N VAL A 237 8.94 7.55 0.92
CA VAL A 237 7.65 7.90 1.51
C VAL A 237 7.04 6.62 2.08
N LEU A 238 6.49 6.68 3.28
CA LEU A 238 5.76 5.57 3.88
C LEU A 238 4.26 5.83 3.83
N THR A 239 3.51 4.86 3.33
CA THR A 239 2.05 4.91 3.24
C THR A 239 1.42 3.69 3.89
N ILE A 240 0.19 3.81 4.37
CA ILE A 240 -0.57 2.71 4.95
C ILE A 240 -2.00 2.83 4.44
N ASP A 241 -2.59 1.73 3.97
CA ASP A 241 -3.92 1.73 3.40
C ASP A 241 -5.00 1.26 4.39
N ASP A 242 -6.26 1.37 3.95
CA ASP A 242 -7.51 0.93 4.59
C ASP A 242 -7.94 1.66 5.88
N GLY A 243 -7.01 2.04 6.76
CA GLY A 243 -7.32 2.70 8.02
C GLY A 243 -7.73 1.75 9.15
N PHE A 244 -7.06 0.59 9.25
CA PHE A 244 -7.20 -0.31 10.39
C PHE A 244 -6.73 0.32 11.69
N ARG A 245 -7.35 -0.06 12.80
CA ARG A 245 -7.04 0.45 14.14
C ARG A 245 -5.62 0.10 14.60
N ASP A 246 -5.07 -1.01 14.10
CA ASP A 246 -3.68 -1.39 14.35
C ASP A 246 -2.65 -0.38 13.80
N ASN A 247 -3.05 0.51 12.88
CA ASN A 247 -2.24 1.66 12.47
C ASN A 247 -1.97 2.62 13.64
N LEU A 248 -2.95 2.81 14.53
CA LEU A 248 -2.79 3.61 15.75
C LEU A 248 -2.15 2.80 16.88
N GLU A 249 -2.56 1.54 17.06
CA GLU A 249 -2.13 0.74 18.22
C GLU A 249 -0.69 0.21 18.09
N HIS A 250 -0.23 -0.04 16.87
CA HIS A 250 1.04 -0.75 16.63
C HIS A 250 1.99 0.02 15.69
N ALA A 251 1.49 0.62 14.61
CA ALA A 251 2.36 1.37 13.69
C ALA A 251 2.75 2.74 14.25
N PHE A 252 1.77 3.53 14.71
CA PHE A 252 2.00 4.91 15.15
C PHE A 252 3.03 5.07 16.29
N PRO A 253 3.04 4.24 17.36
CA PRO A 253 4.06 4.36 18.40
C PRO A 253 5.49 4.18 17.88
N LEU A 254 5.67 3.31 16.87
CA LEU A 254 6.95 3.13 16.20
C LEU A 254 7.28 4.32 15.29
N LEU A 255 6.31 4.83 14.52
CA LEU A 255 6.49 6.02 13.70
C LEU A 255 6.90 7.24 14.53
N GLU A 256 6.24 7.45 15.67
CA GLU A 256 6.54 8.53 16.61
C GLU A 256 7.95 8.37 17.21
N ARG A 257 8.29 7.17 17.70
CA ARG A 257 9.61 6.88 18.29
C ARG A 257 10.75 7.14 17.32
N TYR A 258 10.58 6.78 16.05
CA TYR A 258 11.58 6.97 15.00
C TYR A 258 11.45 8.34 14.30
N ARG A 259 10.46 9.17 14.67
CA ARG A 259 10.13 10.47 14.05
C ARG A 259 9.94 10.36 12.53
N VAL A 260 9.23 9.33 12.11
CA VAL A 260 9.01 9.01 10.70
C VAL A 260 7.65 9.55 10.26
N PRO A 261 7.59 10.44 9.26
CA PRO A 261 6.33 10.84 8.67
C PRO A 261 5.73 9.66 7.89
N ALA A 262 4.40 9.57 7.89
CA ALA A 262 3.67 8.61 7.08
C ALA A 262 2.33 9.18 6.62
N THR A 263 1.75 8.59 5.59
CA THR A 263 0.39 8.89 5.13
C THR A 263 -0.50 7.67 5.32
N ILE A 264 -1.66 7.82 5.98
CA ILE A 264 -2.67 6.78 6.10
C ILE A 264 -3.84 7.11 5.16
N PHE A 265 -4.13 6.21 4.22
CA PHE A 265 -5.29 6.29 3.34
C PHE A 265 -6.47 5.56 3.98
N VAL A 266 -7.55 6.29 4.25
CA VAL A 266 -8.68 5.77 5.02
C VAL A 266 -9.92 5.52 4.16
N VAL A 267 -10.63 4.43 4.45
CA VAL A 267 -11.98 4.18 3.93
C VAL A 267 -12.96 4.98 4.77
N THR A 268 -13.46 6.08 4.23
CA THR A 268 -14.19 7.10 5.02
C THR A 268 -15.51 6.59 5.63
N ARG A 269 -16.21 5.64 4.99
CA ARG A 269 -17.37 4.95 5.60
C ARG A 269 -16.96 4.14 6.82
N SER A 270 -15.85 3.42 6.76
CA SER A 270 -15.36 2.57 7.86
C SER A 270 -15.07 3.40 9.10
N LEU A 271 -14.51 4.61 8.96
CA LEU A 271 -14.28 5.52 10.09
C LEU A 271 -15.56 6.02 10.77
N THR A 272 -16.65 6.09 10.00
CA THR A 272 -17.95 6.55 10.49
C THR A 272 -18.74 5.43 11.14
N THR A 273 -18.64 4.21 10.61
CA THR A 273 -19.52 3.08 10.96
C THR A 273 -18.84 2.02 11.82
N GLY A 274 -17.50 2.00 11.86
CA GLY A 274 -16.72 0.89 12.42
C GLY A 274 -16.68 -0.35 11.52
N GLU A 275 -17.46 -0.39 10.43
CA GLU A 275 -17.52 -1.54 9.53
C GLU A 275 -16.18 -1.77 8.81
N LEU A 276 -15.74 -3.02 8.81
CA LEU A 276 -14.66 -3.48 7.94
C LEU A 276 -14.99 -3.19 6.46
N PRO A 277 -13.99 -2.97 5.60
CA PRO A 277 -14.24 -2.92 4.17
C PRO A 277 -14.85 -4.24 3.67
N TRP A 278 -15.63 -4.16 2.60
CA TRP A 278 -16.53 -5.25 2.18
C TRP A 278 -15.80 -6.59 1.89
N SER A 279 -14.56 -6.55 1.41
CA SER A 279 -13.78 -7.76 1.14
C SER A 279 -13.34 -8.46 2.43
N GLU A 280 -13.01 -7.68 3.44
CA GLU A 280 -12.58 -8.11 4.75
C GLU A 280 -13.78 -8.66 5.52
N ARG A 281 -14.96 -8.01 5.40
CA ARG A 281 -16.24 -8.57 5.89
C ARG A 281 -16.45 -9.97 5.34
N LEU A 282 -16.42 -10.16 4.02
CA LEU A 282 -16.55 -11.50 3.40
C LEU A 282 -15.52 -12.49 3.93
N GLY A 283 -14.27 -12.03 4.06
CA GLY A 283 -13.18 -12.82 4.62
C GLY A 283 -13.49 -13.34 6.02
N VAL A 284 -13.94 -12.46 6.92
CA VAL A 284 -14.38 -12.82 8.27
C VAL A 284 -15.52 -13.84 8.23
N LEU A 285 -16.57 -13.58 7.43
CA LEU A 285 -17.75 -14.45 7.33
C LEU A 285 -17.33 -15.88 6.97
N PHE A 286 -16.56 -16.02 5.88
CA PHE A 286 -16.15 -17.34 5.41
C PHE A 286 -15.08 -17.97 6.29
N GLN A 287 -14.18 -17.23 6.91
CA GLN A 287 -13.10 -17.86 7.71
C GLN A 287 -13.56 -18.33 9.08
N ARG A 288 -14.51 -17.61 9.70
CA ARG A 288 -14.96 -17.87 11.07
C ARG A 288 -16.21 -18.74 11.17
N THR A 289 -16.94 -18.94 10.07
CA THR A 289 -18.16 -19.76 10.09
C THR A 289 -17.88 -21.21 10.52
N ARG A 290 -18.82 -21.76 11.30
CA ARG A 290 -18.88 -23.18 11.66
C ARG A 290 -19.93 -23.95 10.85
N VAL A 291 -20.65 -23.26 9.96
CA VAL A 291 -21.64 -23.88 9.08
C VAL A 291 -20.90 -24.81 8.11
N PRO A 292 -21.28 -26.11 8.00
CA PRO A 292 -20.51 -27.09 7.25
C PRO A 292 -20.66 -26.96 5.74
N ALA A 293 -21.74 -26.34 5.25
CA ALA A 293 -21.96 -26.05 3.85
C ALA A 293 -22.94 -24.89 3.65
N ILE A 294 -22.82 -24.16 2.54
CA ILE A 294 -23.74 -23.09 2.17
C ILE A 294 -24.24 -23.27 0.74
N THR A 295 -25.54 -23.05 0.52
CA THR A 295 -26.12 -22.96 -0.82
C THR A 295 -26.32 -21.49 -1.17
N HIS A 296 -25.67 -21.04 -2.24
CA HIS A 296 -25.77 -19.66 -2.72
C HIS A 296 -25.69 -19.60 -4.26
N PRO A 297 -26.44 -18.73 -4.95
CA PRO A 297 -26.40 -18.62 -6.41
C PRO A 297 -25.00 -18.36 -6.97
N LEU A 298 -24.21 -17.49 -6.32
CA LEU A 298 -22.81 -17.21 -6.72
C LEU A 298 -21.89 -18.43 -6.59
N LEU A 299 -22.28 -19.44 -5.82
CA LEU A 299 -21.56 -20.70 -5.65
C LEU A 299 -22.11 -21.83 -6.55
N GLY A 300 -22.96 -21.50 -7.52
CA GLY A 300 -23.54 -22.46 -8.47
C GLY A 300 -24.87 -23.07 -7.99
N GLY A 301 -25.49 -22.54 -6.94
CA GLY A 301 -26.83 -22.95 -6.49
C GLY A 301 -26.91 -24.35 -5.86
N ARG A 302 -25.78 -25.04 -5.68
CA ARG A 302 -25.68 -26.32 -4.97
C ARG A 302 -24.96 -26.12 -3.62
N PRO A 303 -25.12 -27.03 -2.65
CA PRO A 303 -24.37 -26.95 -1.40
C PRO A 303 -22.86 -26.93 -1.64
N TRP A 304 -22.20 -25.87 -1.19
CA TRP A 304 -20.76 -25.72 -1.22
C TRP A 304 -20.18 -26.09 0.14
N PRO A 305 -19.26 -27.07 0.24
CA PRO A 305 -18.69 -27.48 1.52
C PRO A 305 -17.77 -26.40 2.11
N LEU A 306 -17.81 -26.21 3.42
CA LEU A 306 -17.03 -25.21 4.17
C LEU A 306 -16.21 -25.82 5.32
N THR A 307 -16.14 -27.15 5.40
CA THR A 307 -15.49 -27.84 6.52
C THR A 307 -13.96 -27.62 6.56
N ARG A 308 -13.33 -27.39 5.40
CA ARG A 308 -11.87 -27.17 5.30
C ARG A 308 -11.53 -25.70 4.98
N PRO A 309 -10.43 -25.15 5.52
CA PRO A 309 -9.99 -23.78 5.23
C PRO A 309 -9.84 -23.47 3.74
N VAL A 310 -9.33 -24.43 2.95
CA VAL A 310 -9.20 -24.27 1.49
C VAL A 310 -10.56 -24.10 0.80
N GLN A 311 -11.60 -24.77 1.29
CA GLN A 311 -12.94 -24.66 0.71
C GLN A 311 -13.59 -23.33 1.08
N ARG A 312 -13.38 -22.85 2.32
CA ARG A 312 -13.85 -21.53 2.78
C ARG A 312 -13.19 -20.40 1.98
N ARG A 313 -11.87 -20.48 1.77
CA ARG A 313 -11.14 -19.54 0.90
C ARG A 313 -11.67 -19.56 -0.53
N ALA A 314 -11.89 -20.73 -1.12
CA ALA A 314 -12.42 -20.84 -2.48
C ALA A 314 -13.84 -20.26 -2.61
N ALA A 315 -14.72 -20.51 -1.63
CA ALA A 315 -16.05 -19.91 -1.58
C ALA A 315 -15.99 -18.38 -1.49
N CYS A 316 -15.18 -17.86 -0.57
CA CYS A 316 -14.98 -16.43 -0.40
C CYS A 316 -14.50 -15.76 -1.69
N GLN A 317 -13.49 -16.33 -2.36
CA GLN A 317 -12.98 -15.78 -3.62
C GLN A 317 -14.03 -15.81 -4.73
N ARG A 318 -14.83 -16.88 -4.82
CA ARG A 318 -15.89 -17.00 -5.82
C ARG A 318 -17.00 -15.98 -5.58
N VAL A 319 -17.43 -15.78 -4.34
CA VAL A 319 -18.40 -14.74 -3.98
C VAL A 319 -17.83 -13.35 -4.26
N LYS A 320 -16.60 -13.08 -3.83
CA LYS A 320 -15.89 -11.80 -4.07
C LYS A 320 -15.88 -11.46 -5.56
N ALA A 321 -15.49 -12.41 -6.41
CA ALA A 321 -15.49 -12.24 -7.87
C ALA A 321 -16.90 -11.97 -8.43
N GLY A 322 -17.96 -12.55 -7.83
CA GLY A 322 -19.34 -12.38 -8.26
C GLY A 322 -20.01 -11.05 -7.85
N ILE A 323 -19.42 -10.30 -6.91
CA ILE A 323 -19.99 -9.03 -6.42
C ILE A 323 -19.08 -7.82 -6.60
N VAL A 324 -17.84 -8.01 -7.07
CA VAL A 324 -16.83 -6.93 -7.19
C VAL A 324 -17.25 -5.79 -8.13
N THR A 325 -18.10 -6.07 -9.13
CA THR A 325 -18.62 -5.09 -10.10
C THR A 325 -19.93 -4.43 -9.66
N ARG A 326 -20.57 -4.93 -8.58
CA ARG A 326 -21.84 -4.42 -8.09
C ARG A 326 -21.64 -3.10 -7.36
N GLY A 327 -22.69 -2.25 -7.39
CA GLY A 327 -22.76 -1.05 -6.55
C GLY A 327 -22.75 -1.40 -5.07
N ARG A 328 -22.50 -0.40 -4.22
CA ARG A 328 -22.37 -0.58 -2.78
C ARG A 328 -23.58 -1.24 -2.14
N GLU A 329 -24.79 -0.75 -2.42
CA GLU A 329 -26.03 -1.24 -1.80
C GLU A 329 -26.29 -2.71 -2.12
N ASP A 330 -26.15 -3.09 -3.39
CA ASP A 330 -26.29 -4.49 -3.83
C ASP A 330 -25.23 -5.41 -3.21
N ARG A 331 -24.02 -4.87 -2.99
CA ARG A 331 -22.92 -5.61 -2.38
C ARG A 331 -23.18 -5.83 -0.90
N ASP A 332 -23.60 -4.79 -0.19
CA ASP A 332 -23.94 -4.84 1.23
C ASP A 332 -25.09 -5.83 1.48
N ALA A 333 -26.16 -5.79 0.68
CA ALA A 333 -27.28 -6.72 0.80
C ALA A 333 -26.88 -8.20 0.64
N VAL A 334 -25.95 -8.49 -0.29
CA VAL A 334 -25.40 -9.85 -0.44
C VAL A 334 -24.58 -10.25 0.79
N ILE A 335 -23.74 -9.34 1.30
CA ILE A 335 -22.90 -9.61 2.48
C ILE A 335 -23.75 -9.84 3.73
N GLU A 336 -24.80 -9.05 3.93
CA GLU A 336 -25.75 -9.19 5.04
C GLU A 336 -26.47 -10.54 4.99
N THR A 337 -27.01 -10.91 3.81
CA THR A 337 -27.62 -12.24 3.59
C THR A 337 -26.64 -13.38 3.89
N LEU A 338 -25.37 -13.22 3.52
CA LEU A 338 -24.33 -14.20 3.81
C LEU A 338 -23.97 -14.24 5.30
N ALA A 339 -23.94 -13.08 5.98
CA ALA A 339 -23.65 -12.99 7.40
C ALA A 339 -24.68 -13.75 8.24
N GLU A 340 -25.96 -13.56 7.93
CA GLU A 340 -27.08 -14.30 8.53
C GLU A 340 -26.95 -15.81 8.30
N ARG A 341 -26.73 -16.23 7.05
CA ARG A 341 -26.66 -17.66 6.68
C ARG A 341 -25.43 -18.36 7.24
N LEU A 342 -24.32 -17.65 7.38
CA LEU A 342 -23.07 -18.17 7.92
C LEU A 342 -23.01 -18.05 9.45
N GLY A 343 -23.95 -17.33 10.07
CA GLY A 343 -24.05 -17.12 11.51
C GLY A 343 -22.86 -16.34 12.07
N ILE A 344 -22.32 -15.38 11.30
CA ILE A 344 -21.15 -14.59 11.70
C ILE A 344 -21.47 -13.11 11.59
N GLU A 345 -21.29 -12.41 12.71
CA GLU A 345 -21.26 -10.96 12.76
C GLU A 345 -19.81 -10.47 12.63
N PRO A 346 -19.47 -9.65 11.60
CA PRO A 346 -18.14 -9.07 11.49
C PRO A 346 -17.84 -8.11 12.65
N PRO A 347 -16.58 -8.06 13.15
CA PRO A 347 -16.22 -7.12 14.21
C PRO A 347 -16.28 -5.67 13.69
N SER A 348 -16.69 -4.75 14.57
CA SER A 348 -16.84 -3.31 14.29
C SER A 348 -15.79 -2.44 15.01
N ASP A 349 -14.84 -3.05 15.72
CA ASP A 349 -13.80 -2.39 16.52
C ASP A 349 -12.42 -2.37 15.84
N ARG A 350 -12.35 -2.85 14.59
CA ARG A 350 -11.10 -3.06 13.85
C ARG A 350 -10.63 -1.87 13.02
N MET A 351 -11.47 -0.85 12.85
CA MET A 351 -11.17 0.33 12.04
C MET A 351 -10.89 1.52 12.94
N LEU A 352 -10.05 2.44 12.47
CA LEU A 352 -9.92 3.78 13.09
C LEU A 352 -11.29 4.46 13.06
N ASN A 353 -11.55 5.34 14.03
CA ASN A 353 -12.65 6.32 13.94
C ASN A 353 -12.11 7.72 13.60
N TRP A 354 -13.00 8.72 13.52
CA TRP A 354 -12.60 10.09 13.19
C TRP A 354 -11.77 10.78 14.27
N ASP A 355 -11.93 10.43 15.55
CA ASP A 355 -11.09 10.97 16.62
C ASP A 355 -9.69 10.38 16.58
N ASP A 356 -9.55 9.09 16.28
CA ASP A 356 -8.26 8.45 16.02
C ASP A 356 -7.54 9.13 14.84
N ALA A 357 -8.26 9.42 13.75
CA ALA A 357 -7.70 10.11 12.59
C ALA A 357 -7.24 11.54 12.92
N ARG A 358 -7.98 12.28 13.76
CA ARG A 358 -7.56 13.61 14.24
C ARG A 358 -6.35 13.54 15.15
N LEU A 359 -6.28 12.54 16.03
CA LEU A 359 -5.12 12.29 16.89
C LEU A 359 -3.88 12.04 16.05
N LEU A 360 -3.97 11.16 15.05
CA LEU A 360 -2.88 10.86 14.11
C LEU A 360 -2.45 12.13 13.35
N GLN A 361 -3.41 12.91 12.83
CA GLN A 361 -3.15 14.17 12.13
C GLN A 361 -2.42 15.19 13.02
N ALA A 362 -2.87 15.36 14.27
CA ALA A 362 -2.24 16.27 15.23
C ALA A 362 -0.79 15.90 15.55
N ASN A 363 -0.42 14.63 15.34
CA ASN A 363 0.93 14.10 15.57
C ASN A 363 1.73 13.89 14.27
N GLY A 364 1.37 14.59 13.20
CA GLY A 364 2.18 14.66 11.98
C GLY A 364 1.98 13.51 11.00
N ILE A 365 0.95 12.67 11.19
CA ILE A 365 0.54 11.68 10.20
C ILE A 365 -0.41 12.33 9.18
N GLU A 366 -0.10 12.21 7.89
CA GLU A 366 -0.97 12.71 6.84
C GLU A 366 -2.15 11.75 6.64
N ILE A 367 -3.36 12.27 6.46
CA ILE A 367 -4.54 11.46 6.14
C ILE A 367 -4.95 11.69 4.69
N GLY A 368 -5.16 10.59 3.95
CA GLY A 368 -5.60 10.59 2.56
C GLY A 368 -6.86 9.74 2.36
N GLY A 369 -7.45 9.81 1.16
CA GLY A 369 -8.65 9.05 0.82
C GLY A 369 -8.35 7.67 0.25
N HIS A 370 -9.09 6.65 0.68
CA HIS A 370 -9.10 5.30 0.09
C HIS A 370 -10.50 4.90 -0.42
N GLY A 371 -11.20 5.87 -1.01
CA GLY A 371 -12.60 5.73 -1.39
C GLY A 371 -13.55 5.85 -0.20
N TYR A 372 -14.85 5.73 -0.48
CA TYR A 372 -15.88 5.83 0.55
C TYR A 372 -16.19 4.46 1.15
N SER A 373 -16.48 3.46 0.32
CA SER A 373 -16.83 2.09 0.74
C SER A 373 -15.84 1.01 0.29
N HIS A 374 -14.63 1.41 -0.14
CA HIS A 374 -13.59 0.52 -0.67
C HIS A 374 -14.00 -0.23 -1.95
N ALA A 375 -14.88 0.36 -2.77
CA ALA A 375 -15.19 -0.19 -4.08
C ALA A 375 -13.94 -0.22 -4.99
N LEU A 376 -13.77 -1.31 -5.75
CA LEU A 376 -12.75 -1.37 -6.80
C LEU A 376 -13.17 -0.46 -7.96
N LEU A 377 -12.70 0.78 -7.93
CA LEU A 377 -13.26 1.87 -8.75
C LEU A 377 -13.16 1.62 -10.26
N GLY A 378 -12.17 0.87 -10.72
CA GLY A 378 -12.05 0.45 -12.12
C GLY A 378 -12.97 -0.71 -12.54
N ARG A 379 -13.74 -1.30 -11.60
CA ARG A 379 -14.66 -2.43 -11.85
C ARG A 379 -16.14 -2.06 -11.73
N VAL A 380 -16.45 -0.95 -11.07
CA VAL A 380 -17.82 -0.43 -10.96
C VAL A 380 -18.12 0.55 -12.10
N SER A 381 -19.39 0.92 -12.26
CA SER A 381 -19.75 1.96 -13.22
C SER A 381 -19.06 3.30 -12.90
N LEU A 382 -18.77 4.12 -13.92
CA LEU A 382 -18.17 5.44 -13.69
C LEU A 382 -19.04 6.34 -12.81
N ALA A 383 -20.37 6.21 -12.89
CA ALA A 383 -21.30 6.93 -12.03
C ALA A 383 -21.15 6.54 -10.55
N GLU A 384 -20.92 5.24 -10.27
CA GLU A 384 -20.63 4.76 -8.92
C GLU A 384 -19.27 5.24 -8.43
N ALA A 385 -18.23 5.12 -9.28
CA ALA A 385 -16.90 5.62 -8.94
C ALA A 385 -16.91 7.13 -8.62
N ARG A 386 -17.69 7.93 -9.36
CA ARG A 386 -17.91 9.35 -9.08
C ARG A 386 -18.49 9.60 -7.71
N ARG A 387 -19.52 8.84 -7.32
CA ARG A 387 -20.15 8.94 -5.99
C ARG A 387 -19.16 8.58 -4.89
N GLU A 388 -18.43 7.47 -5.06
CA GLU A 388 -17.40 7.00 -4.14
C GLU A 388 -16.32 8.06 -3.87
N ILE A 389 -15.75 8.62 -4.94
CA ILE A 389 -14.69 9.65 -4.85
C ILE A 389 -15.24 10.93 -4.23
N ALA A 390 -16.42 11.39 -4.68
CA ALA A 390 -17.04 12.61 -4.18
C ALA A 390 -17.38 12.52 -2.69
N ARG A 391 -17.95 11.39 -2.25
CA ARG A 391 -18.29 11.19 -0.84
C ARG A 391 -17.05 11.12 0.03
N CYS A 392 -16.03 10.39 -0.40
CA CYS A 392 -14.74 10.36 0.28
C CYS A 392 -14.13 11.76 0.43
N ARG A 393 -14.15 12.57 -0.64
CA ARG A 393 -13.65 13.95 -0.60
C ARG A 393 -14.40 14.80 0.42
N ALA A 394 -15.73 14.72 0.41
CA ALA A 394 -16.60 15.48 1.32
C ALA A 394 -16.39 15.07 2.79
N ASP A 395 -16.26 13.77 3.06
CA ASP A 395 -16.03 13.28 4.43
C ASP A 395 -14.65 13.76 4.96
N LEU A 396 -13.58 13.68 4.16
CA LEU A 396 -12.26 14.20 4.55
C LEU A 396 -12.27 15.71 4.82
N GLU A 397 -13.02 16.47 4.04
CA GLU A 397 -13.18 17.91 4.26
C GLU A 397 -13.96 18.19 5.55
N HIS A 398 -15.10 17.51 5.72
CA HIS A 398 -15.99 17.73 6.85
C HIS A 398 -15.35 17.35 8.18
N PHE A 399 -14.72 16.18 8.26
CA PHE A 399 -14.24 15.64 9.54
C PHE A 399 -12.82 16.09 9.91
N LEU A 400 -11.97 16.39 8.91
CA LEU A 400 -10.54 16.68 9.10
C LEU A 400 -10.12 18.05 8.54
N GLY A 401 -11.04 18.83 7.95
CA GLY A 401 -10.73 20.14 7.36
C GLY A 401 -9.78 20.09 6.16
N LEU A 402 -9.56 18.91 5.57
CA LEU A 402 -8.58 18.73 4.51
C LEU A 402 -9.07 19.36 3.21
N GLN A 403 -8.35 20.38 2.73
CA GLN A 403 -8.66 21.08 1.47
C GLN A 403 -8.06 20.40 0.24
N ALA A 404 -6.96 19.66 0.42
CA ALA A 404 -6.28 18.97 -0.65
C ALA A 404 -5.55 17.74 -0.09
N ALA A 405 -6.12 16.56 -0.31
CA ALA A 405 -5.57 15.29 0.15
C ALA A 405 -5.01 14.47 -1.02
N SER A 406 -4.19 13.47 -0.70
CA SER A 406 -3.81 12.42 -1.66
C SER A 406 -4.87 11.32 -1.68
N PHE A 407 -4.98 10.60 -2.79
CA PHE A 407 -5.94 9.51 -2.96
C PHE A 407 -5.25 8.21 -3.33
N CYS A 408 -5.63 7.12 -2.69
CA CYS A 408 -5.19 5.78 -3.03
C CYS A 408 -6.36 4.97 -3.57
N LEU A 409 -6.19 4.30 -4.71
CA LEU A 409 -7.24 3.52 -5.35
C LEU A 409 -7.39 2.15 -4.66
N PRO A 410 -8.58 1.78 -4.15
CA PRO A 410 -8.80 0.45 -3.57
C PRO A 410 -8.41 -0.69 -4.51
N GLY A 411 -7.59 -1.60 -3.99
CA GLY A 411 -7.01 -2.72 -4.75
C GLY A 411 -6.21 -2.30 -5.99
N GLY A 412 -5.82 -1.03 -6.11
CA GLY A 412 -5.18 -0.48 -7.30
C GLY A 412 -6.05 -0.54 -8.56
N SER A 413 -7.37 -0.65 -8.42
CA SER A 413 -8.28 -0.80 -9.56
C SER A 413 -8.65 0.55 -10.17
N TYR A 414 -8.32 0.76 -11.44
CA TYR A 414 -8.55 2.03 -12.13
C TYR A 414 -8.95 1.89 -13.58
N THR A 415 -9.50 2.98 -14.11
CA THR A 415 -9.54 3.34 -15.53
C THR A 415 -9.03 4.78 -15.64
N ASP A 416 -8.63 5.25 -16.82
CA ASP A 416 -8.21 6.65 -16.96
C ASP A 416 -9.32 7.64 -16.61
N ALA A 417 -10.58 7.29 -16.89
CA ALA A 417 -11.74 8.09 -16.49
C ALA A 417 -11.90 8.20 -14.97
N VAL A 418 -11.59 7.14 -14.22
CA VAL A 418 -11.59 7.15 -12.75
C VAL A 418 -10.48 8.05 -12.22
N VAL A 419 -9.27 7.95 -12.77
CA VAL A 419 -8.14 8.79 -12.32
C VAL A 419 -8.41 10.26 -12.62
N GLU A 420 -9.03 10.56 -13.77
CA GLU A 420 -9.44 11.92 -14.10
C GLU A 420 -10.53 12.45 -13.16
N GLU A 421 -11.44 11.59 -12.69
CA GLU A 421 -12.41 12.00 -11.67
C GLU A 421 -11.73 12.32 -10.33
N VAL A 422 -10.74 11.54 -9.91
CA VAL A 422 -9.93 11.83 -8.71
C VAL A 422 -9.28 13.21 -8.83
N ARG A 423 -8.71 13.52 -10.00
CA ARG A 423 -8.14 14.84 -10.30
C ARG A 423 -9.17 15.97 -10.24
N LYS A 424 -10.32 15.79 -10.90
CA LYS A 424 -11.42 16.78 -10.91
C LYS A 424 -11.99 17.08 -9.53
N ARG A 425 -11.92 16.14 -8.60
CA ARG A 425 -12.39 16.30 -7.22
C ARG A 425 -11.38 16.98 -6.28
N GLY A 426 -10.26 17.46 -6.81
CA GLY A 426 -9.30 18.27 -6.07
C GLY A 426 -8.35 17.46 -5.17
N PHE A 427 -8.23 16.15 -5.39
CA PHE A 427 -7.12 15.39 -4.81
C PHE A 427 -5.80 15.81 -5.49
N ARG A 428 -4.68 15.78 -4.75
CA ARG A 428 -3.37 16.23 -5.27
C ARG A 428 -2.57 15.15 -5.97
N SER A 429 -2.79 13.90 -5.60
CA SER A 429 -2.05 12.77 -6.14
C SER A 429 -2.88 11.49 -6.11
N CYS A 430 -2.49 10.55 -6.96
CA CYS A 430 -3.11 9.24 -7.09
C CYS A 430 -2.07 8.16 -7.40
N PHE A 431 -2.28 6.95 -6.86
CA PHE A 431 -1.35 5.83 -7.01
C PHE A 431 -1.90 4.79 -7.97
N ARG A 432 -1.07 4.33 -8.90
CA ARG A 432 -1.42 3.25 -9.83
C ARG A 432 -0.48 2.04 -9.60
N PRO A 433 -0.98 0.80 -9.73
CA PRO A 433 -0.11 -0.36 -9.78
C PRO A 433 0.81 -0.27 -10.99
N ASP A 434 2.11 -0.21 -10.73
CA ASP A 434 3.14 -0.37 -11.75
C ASP A 434 4.27 -1.21 -11.15
N TYR A 435 4.29 -2.49 -11.54
CA TYR A 435 5.27 -3.46 -11.05
C TYR A 435 6.65 -3.31 -11.70
N HIS A 436 6.77 -2.47 -12.73
CA HIS A 436 8.01 -2.21 -13.45
C HIS A 436 8.68 -0.91 -12.98
N LYS A 437 7.89 0.03 -12.44
CA LYS A 437 8.36 1.30 -11.90
C LYS A 437 8.53 1.21 -10.38
N ARG A 438 9.78 1.21 -9.95
CA ARG A 438 10.14 1.19 -8.52
C ARG A 438 10.27 2.58 -7.90
N TYR A 439 10.64 3.58 -8.70
CA TYR A 439 10.92 4.92 -8.22
C TYR A 439 10.12 5.98 -8.95
N ASN A 440 9.85 7.08 -8.23
CA ASN A 440 9.13 8.23 -8.72
C ASN A 440 10.13 9.39 -8.89
N HIS A 441 10.36 9.80 -10.14
CA HIS A 441 11.27 10.87 -10.49
C HIS A 441 10.51 12.14 -10.86
N SER A 442 11.09 13.30 -10.54
CA SER A 442 10.57 14.60 -10.99
C SER A 442 10.50 14.75 -12.52
N ALA A 443 11.37 14.06 -13.25
CA ALA A 443 11.41 14.11 -14.72
C ALA A 443 10.26 13.34 -15.42
N ASN A 444 9.60 12.40 -14.73
CA ASN A 444 8.69 11.41 -15.37
C ASN A 444 7.37 11.20 -14.60
N ALA A 445 6.97 12.10 -13.70
CA ALA A 445 5.85 11.82 -12.79
C ALA A 445 4.72 12.84 -12.90
N ASP A 446 3.64 12.40 -13.53
CA ASP A 446 2.29 12.86 -13.18
C ASP A 446 2.00 12.38 -11.75
N PRO A 447 1.68 13.28 -10.78
CA PRO A 447 1.29 12.91 -9.42
C PRO A 447 0.13 11.90 -9.33
N PHE A 448 -0.59 11.66 -10.42
CA PHE A 448 -1.68 10.68 -10.53
C PHE A 448 -1.26 9.33 -11.13
N THR A 449 0.04 9.08 -11.26
CA THR A 449 0.65 7.84 -11.77
C THR A 449 1.74 7.31 -10.84
N LEU A 450 1.66 7.64 -9.54
CA LEU A 450 2.68 7.28 -8.57
C LEU A 450 2.69 5.77 -8.34
N ALA A 451 3.87 5.17 -8.45
CA ALA A 451 4.06 3.75 -8.20
C ALA A 451 4.45 3.52 -6.74
N ARG A 452 3.92 2.45 -6.14
CA ARG A 452 4.21 2.05 -4.76
C ARG A 452 4.67 0.60 -4.71
N TRP A 453 5.43 0.29 -3.66
CA TRP A 453 5.97 -1.03 -3.41
C TRP A 453 5.62 -1.52 -2.01
N GLY A 454 5.16 -2.76 -1.89
CA GLY A 454 4.62 -3.27 -0.63
C GLY A 454 5.73 -3.58 0.38
N LEU A 455 5.54 -3.21 1.63
CA LEU A 455 6.42 -3.65 2.71
C LEU A 455 6.35 -5.17 2.83
N PRO A 456 7.49 -5.87 2.86
CA PRO A 456 7.48 -7.31 3.04
C PRO A 456 7.08 -7.65 4.46
N ASN A 457 6.17 -8.61 4.63
CA ASN A 457 5.99 -9.28 5.91
C ASN A 457 7.11 -10.30 6.12
N ALA A 458 8.31 -9.78 6.39
CA ALA A 458 9.52 -10.56 6.59
C ALA A 458 10.53 -9.80 7.46
N PRO A 459 11.52 -10.50 8.05
CA PRO A 459 12.59 -9.87 8.83
C PRO A 459 13.31 -8.75 8.07
N GLY A 460 13.90 -7.80 8.82
CA GLY A 460 14.48 -6.57 8.26
C GLY A 460 15.54 -6.77 7.17
N HIS A 461 16.34 -7.84 7.22
CA HIS A 461 17.35 -8.12 6.19
C HIS A 461 16.76 -8.45 4.82
N HIS A 462 15.49 -8.90 4.75
CA HIS A 462 14.78 -9.06 3.47
C HIS A 462 14.50 -7.72 2.83
N LEU A 463 14.05 -6.73 3.61
CA LEU A 463 13.84 -5.37 3.11
C LEU A 463 15.16 -4.79 2.63
N GLU A 464 16.24 -4.90 3.41
CA GLU A 464 17.56 -4.44 2.99
C GLU A 464 18.01 -5.10 1.68
N ALA A 465 17.93 -6.42 1.57
CA ALA A 465 18.37 -7.13 0.39
C ALA A 465 17.51 -6.83 -0.86
N GLU A 466 16.20 -6.62 -0.67
CA GLU A 466 15.30 -6.26 -1.77
C GLU A 466 15.48 -4.80 -2.21
N LEU A 467 15.68 -3.90 -1.24
CA LEU A 467 15.88 -2.49 -1.54
C LEU A 467 17.29 -2.23 -2.08
N ASP A 468 18.31 -2.61 -1.34
CA ASP A 468 19.69 -2.23 -1.59
C ASP A 468 20.58 -3.39 -2.07
N GLY A 469 20.07 -4.62 -2.15
CA GLY A 469 20.76 -5.75 -2.78
C GLY A 469 20.58 -5.86 -4.30
N PRO A 470 21.19 -6.88 -4.93
CA PRO A 470 21.19 -7.06 -6.39
C PRO A 470 19.87 -7.64 -6.94
N PHE A 471 18.95 -8.08 -6.08
CA PHE A 471 17.75 -8.82 -6.47
C PHE A 471 16.91 -8.09 -7.52
N HIS A 472 16.71 -6.79 -7.36
CA HIS A 472 15.93 -6.03 -8.35
C HIS A 472 16.64 -5.95 -9.72
N GLY A 473 17.96 -5.73 -9.74
CA GLY A 473 18.74 -5.73 -10.98
C GLY A 473 18.70 -7.09 -11.68
N MET A 474 18.83 -8.17 -10.90
CA MET A 474 18.75 -9.55 -11.37
C MET A 474 17.36 -9.87 -11.96
N ARG A 475 16.27 -9.51 -11.27
CA ARG A 475 14.89 -9.68 -11.77
C ARG A 475 14.67 -8.92 -13.08
N ARG A 476 15.13 -7.67 -13.18
CA ARG A 476 15.06 -6.89 -14.43
C ARG A 476 15.85 -7.54 -15.57
N TRP A 477 17.02 -8.07 -15.28
CA TRP A 477 17.85 -8.76 -16.27
C TRP A 477 17.18 -10.07 -16.75
N LEU A 478 16.71 -10.91 -15.83
CA LEU A 478 15.99 -12.15 -16.14
C LEU A 478 14.72 -11.87 -16.97
N HIS A 479 13.95 -10.84 -16.60
CA HIS A 479 12.76 -10.44 -17.36
C HIS A 479 13.12 -10.04 -18.79
N ARG A 480 14.20 -9.27 -19.00
CA ARG A 480 14.68 -8.93 -20.34
C ARG A 480 15.10 -10.16 -21.15
N LEU A 481 15.74 -11.14 -20.53
CA LEU A 481 16.11 -12.40 -21.21
C LEU A 481 14.87 -13.20 -21.61
N SER A 482 13.83 -13.23 -20.77
CA SER A 482 12.57 -13.91 -21.08
C SER A 482 11.76 -13.24 -22.19
N LEU A 483 12.07 -11.97 -22.50
CA LEU A 483 11.49 -11.21 -23.61
C LEU A 483 12.33 -11.24 -24.89
N SER A 484 13.30 -12.17 -25.00
CA SER A 484 14.10 -12.29 -26.24
C SER A 484 13.17 -12.47 -27.45
N PRO A 485 13.41 -11.74 -28.56
CA PRO A 485 12.58 -11.86 -29.75
C PRO A 485 12.69 -13.29 -30.27
N ARG A 486 11.55 -13.93 -30.53
CA ARG A 486 11.54 -15.17 -31.31
C ARG A 486 12.26 -14.87 -32.63
N PRO A 487 13.24 -15.69 -33.06
CA PRO A 487 13.85 -15.50 -34.37
C PRO A 487 12.75 -15.51 -35.44
N LEU A 488 12.86 -14.54 -36.36
CA LEU A 488 11.93 -14.32 -37.47
C LEU A 488 11.78 -15.55 -38.37
#